data_AF-A0A645GKA6-F1
#
_entry.id   AF-A0A645GKA6-F1
#
_cell.length_a   1.000
_cell.length_b   1.000
_cell.length_c   1.000
_cell.angle_alpha   90.00
_cell.angle_beta   90.00
_cell.angle_gamma   90.00
#
_symmetry.space_group_name_H-M   'P 1'
#
loop_
_entity.id
_entity.type
_entity.pdbx_description
1 polymer ?
#
loop_
_entity_poly.entity_id
_entity_poly.type
_entity_poly.pdbx_seq_one_letter_code
_entity_poly.pdbx_strand_id
1 'polypeptide(L)' 'MKYSNVASCSVAIKNGMRKVDEFEDDINTITSVYAISRDEWLQLTKEFRG' A
#
# COMPACT_ATOMS: atom_id res chain seq x y z
N MET A 1 -12.32 0.78 -19.04
CA MET A 1 -12.45 1.28 -17.65
C MET A 1 -11.04 1.33 -17.08
N LYS A 2 -10.48 2.52 -16.84
CA LYS A 2 -9.17 2.66 -16.18
C LYS A 2 -9.36 2.24 -14.73
N TYR A 3 -9.03 1.00 -14.41
CA TYR A 3 -9.16 0.44 -13.07
C TYR A 3 -8.01 0.98 -12.22
N SER A 4 -8.01 2.29 -11.93
CA SER A 4 -7.14 2.83 -10.90
C SER A 4 -7.61 2.19 -9.60
N ASN A 5 -6.77 1.33 -9.02
CA ASN A 5 -7.03 0.53 -7.82
C ASN A 5 -7.09 1.38 -6.54
N VAL A 6 -7.67 2.59 -6.59
CA VAL A 6 -7.68 3.61 -5.53
C VAL A 6 -8.16 3.04 -4.19
N ALA A 7 -9.14 2.12 -4.22
CA ALA A 7 -9.61 1.42 -3.02
C ALA A 7 -8.52 0.56 -2.37
N SER A 8 -7.72 -0.15 -3.16
CA SER A 8 -6.60 -0.97 -2.67
C SER A 8 -5.47 -0.10 -2.13
N CYS A 9 -5.15 1.02 -2.79
CA CYS A 9 -4.16 1.98 -2.30
C CYS A 9 -4.56 2.58 -0.95
N SER A 10 -5.83 2.95 -0.78
CA SER A 10 -6.35 3.48 0.48
C SER A 10 -6.22 2.47 1.63
N VAL A 11 -6.48 1.19 1.36
CA VAL A 11 -6.29 0.11 2.35
C VAL A 11 -4.82 -0.10 2.69
N ALA A 12 -3.92 -0.06 1.72
CA ALA A 12 -2.48 -0.18 1.95
C ALA A 12 -1.97 0.95 2.88
N ILE A 13 -2.38 2.20 2.61
CA ILE A 13 -2.04 3.35 3.45
C ILE A 13 -2.62 3.20 4.86
N LYS A 14 -3.88 2.77 4.99
CA LYS A 14 -4.52 2.55 6.29
C LYS A 14 -3.83 1.46 7.12
N ASN A 15 -3.24 0.46 6.45
CA ASN A 15 -2.45 -0.60 7.10
C ASN A 15 -1.01 -0.17 7.42
N GLY A 16 -0.67 1.12 7.26
CA GLY A 16 0.67 1.64 7.54
C GLY A 16 1.71 1.27 6.48
N MET A 17 1.29 0.80 5.31
CA MET A 17 2.20 0.52 4.20
C MET A 17 2.55 1.83 3.48
N ARG A 18 3.82 1.97 3.11
CA ARG A 18 4.33 3.13 2.37
C ARG A 18 4.46 2.81 0.89
N LYS A 19 4.19 3.79 0.04
CA LYS A 19 4.45 3.69 -1.40
C LYS A 19 5.96 3.63 -1.60
N VAL A 20 6.44 2.58 -2.24
CA VAL A 20 7.88 2.36 -2.50
C VAL A 20 8.23 2.54 -3.97
N ASP A 21 7.25 2.35 -4.86
CA ASP A 21 7.49 2.48 -6.29
C ASP A 21 6.20 2.81 -7.06
N GLU A 22 6.37 3.24 -8.30
CA GLU A 22 5.28 3.44 -9.24
C GLU A 22 5.74 3.25 -10.68
N PHE A 23 5.03 2.41 -11.42
CA PHE A 23 5.34 2.12 -12.82
C PHE A 23 4.13 2.37 -13.69
N GLU A 24 4.37 2.89 -14.89
CA GLU A 24 3.34 3.00 -15.91
C GLU A 24 3.23 1.66 -16.65
N ASP A 25 2.01 1.13 -16.73
CA ASP A 25 1.68 -0.11 -17.44
C ASP A 25 0.56 0.20 -18.44
N ASP A 26 0.69 -0.30 -19.67
CA ASP A 26 -0.29 -0.16 -20.75
C ASP A 26 -1.70 -0.63 -20.34
N ILE A 27 -1.80 -1.53 -19.35
CA ILE A 27 -3.10 -2.08 -18.90
C ILE A 27 -3.73 -1.22 -17.77
N ASN A 28 -2.93 -0.75 -16.80
CA ASN A 28 -3.44 -0.08 -15.60
C ASN A 28 -3.23 1.44 -15.59
N THR A 29 -2.59 2.01 -16.61
CA THR A 29 -2.12 3.41 -16.69
C THR A 29 -1.03 3.73 -15.65
N ILE A 30 -1.23 3.38 -14.37
CA ILE A 30 -0.26 3.56 -13.29
C ILE A 30 -0.43 2.42 -12.26
N THR A 31 0.65 1.72 -11.94
CA THR A 31 0.75 0.68 -10.92
C THR A 31 1.61 1.17 -9.76
N SER A 32 0.98 1.50 -8.63
CA SER A 32 1.67 1.92 -7.41
C SER A 32 2.00 0.70 -6.53
N VAL A 33 3.26 0.58 -6.10
CA VAL A 33 3.74 -0.49 -5.24
C VAL A 33 3.84 0.01 -3.80
N TYR A 34 3.26 -0.74 -2.86
CA TYR A 34 3.30 -0.45 -1.43
C TYR A 34 4.01 -1.55 -0.67
N ALA A 35 4.83 -1.18 0.31
CA ALA A 35 5.52 -2.13 1.18
C ALA A 35 5.48 -1.65 2.63
N ILE A 36 5.61 -2.62 3.55
CA ILE A 36 5.82 -2.38 4.97
C ILE A 36 6.92 -3.32 5.44
N SER A 37 7.85 -2.82 6.24
CA SER A 37 8.86 -3.67 6.85
C SER A 37 8.27 -4.48 8.01
N ARG A 38 8.92 -5.60 8.35
CA ARG A 38 8.51 -6.43 9.48
C ARG A 38 8.49 -5.67 10.80
N ASP A 39 9.44 -4.74 10.99
CA ASP A 39 9.52 -3.94 12.22
C ASP A 39 8.36 -2.95 12.32
N GLU A 40 8.07 -2.19 11.26
CA GLU A 40 6.90 -1.29 11.18
C GLU A 40 5.59 -2.04 11.44
N TRP A 41 5.44 -3.25 10.88
CA TRP A 41 4.28 -4.11 11.14
C TRP A 41 4.19 -4.56 12.60
N LEU A 42 5.30 -4.93 13.21
CA LEU A 42 5.34 -5.34 14.62
C LEU A 42 5.05 -4.17 15.56
N GLN A 43 5.45 -2.95 15.22
CA GLN A 43 5.10 -1.75 15.98
C GLN A 43 3.59 -1.47 15.91
N LEU A 44 3.02 -1.44 14.70
CA LEU A 44 1.57 -1.24 14.50
C LEU A 44 0.75 -2.31 15.24
N THR A 45 1.13 -3.58 15.13
CA THR A 45 0.38 -4.67 15.78
C THR A 45 0.49 -4.68 17.30
N LYS A 46 1.56 -4.14 17.88
CA LYS A 46 1.65 -3.91 19.33
C LYS A 46 0.73 -2.79 19.78
N GLU A 47 0.66 -1.70 19.02
CA GLU A 47 -0.20 -0.54 19.30
C GLU A 47 -1.69 -0.88 19.18
N PHE A 48 -2.07 -1.76 18.24
CA PHE A 48 -3.44 -2.24 18.08
C PHE A 48 -3.89 -3.28 19.14
N ARG A 49 -2.95 -3.89 19.86
CA ARG A 49 -3.22 -4.92 20.88
C ARG A 49 -3.00 -4.44 22.31
N GLY A 50 -2.57 -3.18 22.48
CA GLY A 50 -2.35 -2.52 23.76
C GLY A 50 -3.62 -1.98 24.38
#